data_AF-A0A8H7C3Q1-F1
#
_entry.id   AF-A0A8H7C3Q1-F1
#
_cell.length_a   1.000
_cell.length_b   1.000
_cell.length_c   1.000
_cell.angle_alpha   90.00
_cell.angle_beta   90.00
_cell.angle_gamma   90.00
#
_symmetry.space_group_name_H-M   'P 1'
#
loop_
_entity.id
_entity.type
_entity.pdbx_description
1 polymer ?
#
loop_
_entity_poly.entity_id
_entity_poly.type
_entity_poly.pdbx_seq_one_letter_code
_entity_poly.pdbx_strand_id
1 'polypeptide(L)'
;MTRNFWYDRIHRLCEEYVVSLPEEELKEYTIAELEQWAMRRIHARSTSPVKLHLRSRNDLPAREASYEIIPGGRWLLKICDNLPVYFVDLDSSDLEEHLLFDPRNIDPLRISHGEPFGDRLWIGHQSPRLSFRIERCLVDQEGSLPFTLVYIYQVNLIGHGASAILEAQIIATFRRNTSTLWHAFNDHYFVSNSTAPTLGIFDYRQAMECFDYPLIGCYTRAHTLEYHPTEFEFINEDVLAVYYITPSFYRI
;
A
#
# COMPACT_ATOMS: atom_id res chain seq x y z
N MET A 1 10.93 -9.88 -34.90
CA MET A 1 9.66 -9.66 -34.16
C MET A 1 9.49 -8.15 -33.98
N THR A 2 8.29 -7.61 -34.09
CA THR A 2 8.06 -6.15 -33.98
C THR A 2 7.64 -5.76 -32.56
N ARG A 3 7.90 -4.52 -32.16
CA ARG A 3 7.48 -3.97 -30.86
C ARG A 3 5.96 -4.05 -30.66
N ASN A 4 5.18 -3.72 -31.69
CA ASN A 4 3.71 -3.76 -31.64
C ASN A 4 3.17 -5.17 -31.32
N PHE A 5 3.81 -6.22 -31.85
CA PHE A 5 3.42 -7.59 -31.52
C PHE A 5 3.49 -7.85 -30.00
N TRP A 6 4.55 -7.39 -29.34
CA TRP A 6 4.71 -7.57 -27.91
C TRP A 6 3.75 -6.71 -27.09
N TYR A 7 3.44 -5.49 -27.53
CA TYR A 7 2.42 -4.67 -26.89
C TYR A 7 1.08 -5.38 -26.88
N ASP A 8 0.61 -5.80 -28.06
CA ASP A 8 -0.67 -6.49 -28.21
C ASP A 8 -0.69 -7.81 -27.43
N ARG A 9 0.46 -8.48 -27.31
CA ARG A 9 0.55 -9.71 -26.53
C ARG A 9 0.47 -9.45 -25.04
N ILE A 10 1.15 -8.41 -24.54
CA ILE A 10 1.12 -8.02 -23.13
C ILE A 10 -0.29 -7.56 -22.73
N HIS A 11 -0.92 -6.69 -23.51
CA HIS A 11 -2.29 -6.26 -23.24
C HIS A 11 -3.26 -7.44 -23.16
N ARG A 12 -3.19 -8.38 -24.12
CA ARG A 12 -4.01 -9.61 -24.06
C ARG A 12 -3.72 -10.47 -22.83
N LEU A 13 -2.46 -10.62 -22.43
CA LEU A 13 -2.12 -11.35 -21.20
C LEU A 13 -2.74 -10.69 -19.97
N CYS A 14 -2.68 -9.36 -19.89
CA CYS A 14 -3.29 -8.57 -18.82
C CYS A 14 -4.81 -8.74 -18.76
N GLU A 15 -5.48 -8.68 -19.91
CA GLU A 15 -6.93 -8.84 -20.02
C GLU A 15 -7.40 -10.27 -19.72
N GLU A 16 -6.79 -11.27 -20.36
CA GLU A 16 -7.19 -12.68 -20.23
C GLU A 16 -7.02 -13.22 -18.81
N TYR A 17 -6.04 -12.68 -18.08
CA TYR A 17 -5.60 -13.26 -16.80
C TYR A 17 -5.66 -12.30 -15.63
N VAL A 18 -6.24 -11.11 -15.83
CA VAL A 18 -6.42 -10.07 -14.79
C VAL A 18 -5.09 -9.78 -14.09
N VAL A 19 -4.02 -9.63 -14.88
CA VAL A 19 -2.69 -9.26 -14.37
C VAL A 19 -2.38 -7.81 -14.70
N SER A 20 -1.65 -7.15 -13.82
CA SER A 20 -1.21 -5.77 -14.02
C SER A 20 -0.25 -5.64 -15.20
N LEU A 21 -0.27 -4.46 -15.83
CA LEU A 21 0.76 -4.06 -16.78
C LEU A 21 2.15 -4.00 -16.13
N PRO A 22 3.24 -3.99 -16.92
CA PRO A 22 4.58 -3.79 -16.41
C PRO A 22 4.72 -2.52 -15.57
N GLU A 23 5.79 -2.47 -14.80
CA GLU A 23 6.11 -1.40 -13.86
C GLU A 23 6.45 -0.06 -14.55
N GLU A 24 6.68 -0.06 -15.86
CA GLU A 24 6.97 1.13 -16.67
C GLU A 24 6.11 1.13 -17.93
N GLU A 25 5.99 2.27 -18.61
CA GLU A 25 5.30 2.33 -19.90
C GLU A 25 5.96 1.38 -20.91
N LEU A 26 5.16 0.66 -21.71
CA LEU A 26 5.65 -0.33 -22.68
C LEU A 26 6.70 0.24 -23.67
N LYS A 27 6.65 1.54 -23.93
CA LYS A 27 7.58 2.27 -24.82
C LYS A 27 8.98 2.43 -24.27
N GLU A 28 9.13 2.38 -22.96
CA GLU A 28 10.42 2.49 -22.29
C GLU A 28 11.22 1.20 -22.50
N TYR A 29 10.54 0.06 -22.57
CA TYR A 29 11.20 -1.24 -22.74
C TYR A 29 11.73 -1.49 -24.16
N THR A 30 12.86 -2.18 -24.21
CA THR A 30 13.37 -2.81 -25.41
C THR A 30 12.48 -4.00 -25.82
N ILE A 31 12.60 -4.42 -27.08
CA ILE A 31 11.88 -5.60 -27.58
C ILE A 31 12.22 -6.85 -26.76
N ALA A 32 13.48 -7.00 -26.36
CA ALA A 32 13.95 -8.14 -25.57
C ALA A 32 13.34 -8.15 -24.15
N GLU A 33 13.23 -6.98 -23.50
CA GLU A 33 12.61 -6.88 -22.18
C GLU A 33 11.12 -7.19 -22.22
N LEU A 34 10.40 -6.72 -23.25
CA LEU A 34 8.98 -7.03 -23.45
C LEU A 34 8.75 -8.52 -23.69
N GLU A 35 9.58 -9.14 -24.53
CA GLU A 35 9.58 -10.59 -24.75
C GLU A 35 9.80 -11.35 -23.45
N GLN A 36 10.85 -11.00 -22.71
CA GLN A 36 11.20 -11.64 -21.45
C GLN A 36 10.09 -11.46 -20.41
N TRP A 37 9.46 -10.28 -20.34
CA TRP A 37 8.35 -10.00 -19.45
C TRP A 37 7.14 -10.89 -19.75
N ALA A 38 6.76 -10.99 -21.04
CA ALA A 38 5.62 -11.79 -21.47
C ALA A 38 5.86 -13.29 -21.26
N MET A 39 7.05 -13.78 -21.63
CA MET A 39 7.42 -15.18 -21.49
C MET A 39 7.44 -15.64 -20.04
N ARG A 40 7.93 -14.81 -19.10
CA ARG A 40 7.91 -15.12 -17.66
C ARG A 40 6.50 -15.38 -17.15
N ARG A 41 5.53 -14.54 -17.54
CA ARG A 41 4.14 -14.65 -17.08
C ARG A 41 3.41 -15.83 -17.73
N ILE A 42 3.70 -16.13 -18.99
CA ILE A 42 3.23 -17.36 -19.63
C ILE A 42 3.80 -18.58 -18.88
N HIS A 43 5.10 -18.57 -18.60
CA HIS A 43 5.78 -19.68 -17.97
C HIS A 43 5.28 -19.93 -16.54
N ALA A 44 5.21 -18.90 -15.71
CA ALA A 44 4.73 -18.96 -14.32
C ALA A 44 3.39 -19.68 -14.18
N ARG A 45 2.55 -19.62 -15.22
CA ARG A 45 1.23 -20.25 -15.27
C ARG A 45 1.24 -21.68 -15.78
N SER A 46 2.27 -22.06 -16.53
CA SER A 46 2.50 -23.42 -17.01
C SER A 46 3.29 -24.28 -16.01
N THR A 47 3.97 -23.64 -15.05
CA THR A 47 4.77 -24.32 -14.03
C THR A 47 3.96 -24.67 -12.79
N SER A 48 4.21 -25.87 -12.26
CA SER A 48 3.71 -26.26 -10.94
C SER A 48 4.34 -25.38 -9.85
N PRO A 49 3.65 -25.15 -8.71
CA PRO A 49 4.20 -24.40 -7.60
C PRO A 49 5.52 -25.01 -7.12
N VAL A 50 6.57 -24.20 -7.06
CA VAL A 50 7.87 -24.59 -6.53
C VAL A 50 8.04 -23.98 -5.15
N LYS A 51 8.59 -24.74 -4.20
CA LYS A 51 9.00 -24.19 -2.90
C LYS A 51 10.24 -23.32 -3.08
N LEU A 52 10.07 -22.01 -3.06
CA LEU A 52 11.17 -21.05 -3.02
C LEU A 52 11.64 -20.89 -1.57
N HIS A 53 12.97 -20.89 -1.38
CA HIS A 53 13.59 -20.50 -0.12
C HIS A 53 14.16 -19.09 -0.31
N LEU A 54 13.46 -18.08 0.22
CA LEU A 54 13.98 -16.73 0.29
C LEU A 54 15.16 -16.72 1.27
N ARG A 55 16.32 -16.22 0.83
CA ARG A 55 17.50 -16.13 1.67
C ARG A 55 17.48 -14.78 2.38
N SER A 56 16.97 -14.77 3.60
CA SER A 56 17.18 -13.61 4.49
C SER A 56 18.62 -13.65 4.99
N ARG A 57 19.38 -12.57 4.76
CA ARG A 57 20.71 -12.40 5.38
C ARG A 57 20.62 -12.04 6.86
N ASN A 58 19.44 -11.57 7.29
CA ASN A 58 19.13 -11.22 8.67
C ASN A 58 18.28 -12.34 9.27
N ASP A 59 18.92 -13.22 10.06
CA ASP A 59 18.29 -14.19 10.95
C ASP A 59 17.61 -13.49 12.14
N LEU A 60 16.84 -12.43 11.90
CA LEU A 60 15.91 -11.95 12.91
C LEU A 60 14.84 -13.03 13.07
N PRO A 61 14.59 -13.51 14.30
CA PRO A 61 13.63 -14.57 14.53
C PRO A 61 12.30 -14.16 13.89
N ALA A 62 11.74 -15.06 13.09
CA ALA A 62 10.51 -14.89 12.35
C ALA A 62 9.39 -14.37 13.26
N ARG A 63 9.30 -13.05 13.42
CA ARG A 63 8.06 -12.37 13.74
C ARG A 63 7.21 -12.37 12.50
N GLU A 64 5.90 -12.36 12.69
CA GLU A 64 4.95 -12.34 11.60
C GLU A 64 5.32 -11.19 10.64
N ALA A 65 5.32 -11.51 9.36
CA ALA A 65 5.57 -10.55 8.29
C ALA A 65 4.53 -10.84 7.23
N SER A 66 3.89 -9.78 6.74
CA SER A 66 3.03 -9.88 5.58
C SER A 66 3.89 -9.73 4.32
N TYR A 67 3.48 -10.44 3.27
CA TYR A 67 4.14 -10.41 1.98
C TYR A 67 3.16 -9.92 0.93
N GLU A 68 3.58 -8.97 0.11
CA GLU A 68 2.71 -8.36 -0.90
C GLU A 68 3.46 -8.25 -2.23
N ILE A 69 2.87 -8.80 -3.30
CA ILE A 69 3.39 -8.67 -4.65
C ILE A 69 2.89 -7.34 -5.21
N ILE A 70 3.83 -6.48 -5.60
CA ILE A 70 3.51 -5.18 -6.18
C ILE A 70 3.03 -5.35 -7.62
N PRO A 71 2.05 -4.54 -8.07
CA PRO A 71 1.60 -4.52 -9.45
C PRO A 71 2.75 -4.45 -10.44
N GLY A 72 2.60 -5.23 -11.50
CA GLY A 72 3.68 -5.58 -12.42
C GLY A 72 4.21 -6.96 -12.08
N GLY A 73 4.45 -7.29 -10.82
CA GLY A 73 4.80 -8.64 -10.37
C GLY A 73 6.29 -8.92 -10.26
N ARG A 74 7.15 -7.93 -10.50
CA ARG A 74 8.60 -8.04 -10.27
C ARG A 74 8.99 -7.89 -8.80
N TRP A 75 8.29 -7.04 -8.05
CA TRP A 75 8.70 -6.67 -6.70
C TRP A 75 7.85 -7.38 -5.65
N LEU A 76 8.51 -8.05 -4.71
CA LEU A 76 7.87 -8.61 -3.52
C LEU A 76 8.23 -7.76 -2.32
N LEU A 77 7.24 -7.20 -1.62
CA LEU A 77 7.45 -6.57 -0.33
C LEU A 77 7.37 -7.58 0.79
N LYS A 78 8.24 -7.40 1.78
CA LYS A 78 8.20 -8.06 3.09
C LYS A 78 8.01 -6.97 4.13
N ILE A 79 6.83 -6.96 4.72
CA ILE A 79 6.36 -5.94 5.63
C ILE A 79 6.40 -6.54 7.03
N CYS A 80 7.44 -6.19 7.79
CA CYS A 80 7.67 -6.81 9.09
C CYS A 80 6.85 -6.10 10.18
N ASP A 81 6.33 -6.87 11.15
CA ASP A 81 5.63 -6.31 12.30
C ASP A 81 6.49 -5.32 13.10
N ASN A 82 7.80 -5.56 13.18
CA ASN A 82 8.72 -4.64 13.86
C ASN A 82 9.03 -3.36 13.05
N LEU A 83 8.25 -3.08 12.00
CA LEU A 83 8.22 -1.91 11.10
C LEU A 83 9.12 -1.83 9.88
N PRO A 84 10.32 -2.44 9.80
CA PRO A 84 11.11 -2.32 8.59
C PRO A 84 10.36 -2.99 7.45
N VAL A 85 10.38 -2.34 6.30
CA VAL A 85 9.88 -2.90 5.06
C VAL A 85 11.08 -3.23 4.19
N TYR A 86 11.09 -4.45 3.67
CA TYR A 86 12.08 -4.92 2.71
C TYR A 86 11.41 -5.17 1.37
N PHE A 87 12.20 -5.19 0.31
CA PHE A 87 11.76 -5.67 -0.99
C PHE A 87 12.75 -6.68 -1.57
N VAL A 88 12.25 -7.55 -2.44
CA VAL A 88 13.05 -8.49 -3.24
C VAL A 88 12.73 -8.24 -4.71
N ASP A 89 13.77 -8.15 -5.53
CA ASP A 89 13.63 -8.20 -6.99
C ASP A 89 13.48 -9.65 -7.44
N LEU A 90 12.27 -10.05 -7.84
CA LEU A 90 11.98 -11.41 -8.30
C LEU A 90 12.60 -11.71 -9.68
N ASP A 91 13.11 -10.70 -10.39
CA ASP A 91 13.86 -10.87 -11.61
C ASP A 91 15.37 -11.05 -11.39
N SER A 92 15.84 -10.80 -10.16
CA SER A 92 17.23 -11.01 -9.79
C SER A 92 17.53 -12.50 -9.56
N SER A 93 18.73 -12.94 -9.95
CA SER A 93 19.19 -14.32 -9.71
C SER A 93 19.39 -14.64 -8.24
N ASP A 94 19.71 -13.63 -7.44
CA ASP A 94 20.22 -13.82 -6.08
C ASP A 94 19.12 -13.67 -5.01
N LEU A 95 17.92 -13.19 -5.41
CA LEU A 95 16.72 -13.00 -4.58
C LEU A 95 17.03 -12.40 -3.19
N GLU A 96 17.92 -11.42 -3.15
CA GLU A 96 18.36 -10.76 -1.91
C GLU A 96 17.28 -9.81 -1.39
N GLU A 97 17.11 -9.78 -0.06
CA GLU A 97 16.24 -8.81 0.62
C GLU A 97 16.98 -7.47 0.76
N HIS A 98 16.39 -6.41 0.21
CA HIS A 98 16.87 -5.04 0.33
C HIS A 98 15.97 -4.24 1.25
N LEU A 99 16.56 -3.47 2.18
CA LEU A 99 15.79 -2.60 3.06
C LEU A 99 15.20 -1.45 2.23
N LEU A 100 13.87 -1.33 2.23
CA LEU A 100 13.16 -0.22 1.59
C LEU A 100 13.18 1.01 2.49
N PHE A 101 12.72 0.83 3.73
CA PHE A 101 12.79 1.84 4.79
C PHE A 101 12.67 1.17 6.15
N ASP A 102 13.12 1.89 7.17
CA ASP A 102 12.95 1.51 8.56
C ASP A 102 12.51 2.74 9.35
N PRO A 103 11.25 2.80 9.84
CA PRO A 103 10.79 3.94 10.63
C PRO A 103 11.68 4.19 11.86
N ARG A 104 12.35 3.16 12.40
CA ARG A 104 13.28 3.28 13.55
C ARG A 104 14.45 4.21 13.27
N ASN A 105 14.80 4.43 12.01
CA ASN A 105 15.84 5.39 11.64
C ASN A 105 15.39 6.85 11.81
N ILE A 106 14.08 7.09 11.95
CA ILE A 106 13.48 8.42 12.05
C ILE A 106 13.21 8.79 13.52
N ASP A 107 12.52 7.91 14.26
CA ASP A 107 12.17 8.15 15.68
C ASP A 107 12.40 6.87 16.53
N PRO A 108 13.66 6.50 16.81
CA PRO A 108 13.98 5.23 17.45
C PRO A 108 13.37 5.10 18.86
N LEU A 109 13.22 6.20 19.60
CA LEU A 109 12.74 6.21 20.98
C LEU A 109 11.25 5.92 21.08
N ARG A 110 10.41 6.55 20.24
CA ARG A 110 8.97 6.27 20.26
C ARG A 110 8.65 4.90 19.68
N ILE A 111 9.45 4.46 18.72
CA ILE A 111 9.22 3.20 18.03
C ILE A 111 9.58 1.99 18.89
N SER A 112 10.53 2.11 19.82
CA SER A 112 10.84 1.02 20.75
C SER A 112 9.70 0.67 21.73
N HIS A 113 8.74 1.58 21.91
CA HIS A 113 7.61 1.43 22.85
C HIS A 113 6.25 1.27 22.16
N GLY A 114 6.18 1.49 20.84
CA GLY A 114 4.95 1.39 20.07
C GLY A 114 4.64 -0.02 19.59
N GLU A 115 3.35 -0.37 19.53
CA GLU A 115 2.87 -1.61 18.91
C GLU A 115 2.43 -1.35 17.46
N PRO A 116 2.86 -2.16 16.48
CA PRO A 116 2.41 -2.03 15.09
C PRO A 116 0.90 -2.22 14.98
N PHE A 117 0.22 -1.34 14.24
CA PHE A 117 -1.23 -1.36 14.11
C PHE A 117 -1.69 -1.16 12.67
N GLY A 118 -1.70 -2.25 11.90
CA GLY A 118 -2.23 -2.25 10.54
C GLY A 118 -1.35 -1.52 9.53
N ASP A 119 -1.37 -2.04 8.31
CA ASP A 119 -0.64 -1.50 7.17
C ASP A 119 -1.59 -1.37 6.00
N ARG A 120 -1.39 -0.33 5.19
CA ARG A 120 -2.15 -0.15 3.97
C ARG A 120 -1.24 0.23 2.81
N LEU A 121 -1.53 -0.36 1.66
CA LEU A 121 -0.90 -0.04 0.40
C LEU A 121 -1.90 0.75 -0.46
N TRP A 122 -1.43 1.83 -1.08
CA TRP A 122 -2.16 2.52 -2.13
C TRP A 122 -1.32 2.55 -3.40
N ILE A 123 -1.86 2.08 -4.52
CA ILE A 123 -1.15 2.00 -5.80
C ILE A 123 -1.63 3.14 -6.71
N GLY A 124 -0.68 3.94 -7.21
CA GLY A 124 -0.95 5.00 -8.18
C GLY A 124 -1.15 4.45 -9.58
N HIS A 125 -2.38 4.07 -9.92
CA HIS A 125 -2.71 3.48 -11.23
C HIS A 125 -2.57 4.44 -12.43
N GLN A 126 -2.50 5.75 -12.18
CA GLN A 126 -2.38 6.77 -13.22
C GLN A 126 -0.93 7.17 -13.52
N SER A 127 0.03 6.67 -12.73
CA SER A 127 1.44 7.01 -12.91
C SER A 127 2.03 6.22 -14.10
N PRO A 128 2.81 6.86 -15.00
CA PRO A 128 3.46 6.18 -16.11
C PRO A 128 4.52 5.15 -15.66
N ARG A 129 5.00 5.30 -14.42
CA ARG A 129 5.91 4.36 -13.77
C ARG A 129 5.35 3.94 -12.43
N LEU A 130 5.74 2.76 -11.98
CA LEU A 130 5.33 2.20 -10.70
C LEU A 130 5.61 3.20 -9.59
N SER A 131 4.52 3.61 -8.95
CA SER A 131 4.51 4.56 -7.86
C SER A 131 3.37 4.17 -6.93
N PHE A 132 3.68 4.02 -5.65
CA PHE A 132 2.71 3.59 -4.66
C PHE A 132 3.07 4.18 -3.30
N ARG A 133 2.16 4.04 -2.34
CA ARG A 133 2.37 4.50 -0.98
C ARG A 133 2.14 3.40 0.02
N ILE A 134 2.92 3.44 1.09
CA ILE A 134 2.77 2.57 2.23
C ILE A 134 2.43 3.43 3.45
N GLU A 135 1.31 3.12 4.08
CA GLU A 135 0.98 3.59 5.41
C GLU A 135 1.52 2.60 6.45
N ARG A 136 2.21 3.13 7.47
CA ARG A 136 2.64 2.41 8.66
C ARG A 136 2.06 3.08 9.89
N CYS A 137 1.42 2.29 10.74
CA CYS A 137 0.82 2.77 11.97
C CYS A 137 1.47 2.15 13.21
N LEU A 138 1.67 2.97 14.24
CA LEU A 138 2.15 2.56 15.55
C LEU A 138 1.26 3.11 16.64
N VAL A 139 0.76 2.26 17.52
CA VAL A 139 0.05 2.69 18.72
C VAL A 139 1.09 3.00 19.79
N ASP A 140 1.14 4.27 20.18
CA ASP A 140 1.88 4.71 21.35
C ASP A 140 1.01 4.45 22.59
N GLN A 141 1.50 3.56 23.46
CA GLN A 141 0.86 3.25 24.73
C GLN A 141 1.39 4.13 25.88
N GLU A 142 2.36 5.02 25.63
CA GLU A 142 2.86 5.94 26.65
C GLU A 142 1.89 7.12 26.86
N GLY A 143 1.24 7.14 28.03
CA GLY A 143 0.43 8.28 28.48
C GLY A 143 -0.99 7.91 28.89
N SER A 144 -1.74 8.90 29.37
CA SER A 144 -3.13 8.72 29.82
C SER A 144 -4.15 8.57 28.68
N LEU A 145 -3.76 8.88 27.44
CA LEU A 145 -4.60 8.78 26.25
C LEU A 145 -3.78 8.15 25.10
N PRO A 146 -4.09 6.91 24.69
CA PRO A 146 -3.36 6.24 23.63
C PRO A 146 -3.63 6.91 22.28
N PHE A 147 -2.57 7.19 21.51
CA PHE A 147 -2.64 7.72 20.15
C PHE A 147 -1.90 6.82 19.17
N THR A 148 -2.28 6.89 17.90
CA THR A 148 -1.60 6.19 16.80
C THR A 148 -0.73 7.19 16.04
N LEU A 149 0.56 6.90 15.94
CA LEU A 149 1.50 7.53 15.01
C LEU A 149 1.31 6.92 13.63
N VAL A 150 1.11 7.77 12.62
CA VAL A 150 0.94 7.37 11.23
C VAL A 150 2.12 7.91 10.42
N TYR A 151 2.75 7.03 9.65
CA TYR A 151 3.82 7.35 8.71
C TYR A 151 3.35 6.98 7.31
N ILE A 152 3.43 7.92 6.37
CA ILE A 152 3.12 7.67 4.96
C ILE A 152 4.40 7.81 4.15
N TYR A 153 4.76 6.72 3.48
CA TYR A 153 5.91 6.65 2.58
C TYR A 153 5.42 6.67 1.13
N GLN A 154 6.02 7.54 0.33
CA GLN A 154 5.97 7.47 -1.13
C GLN A 154 7.07 6.51 -1.59
N VAL A 155 6.70 5.51 -2.38
CA VAL A 155 7.63 4.58 -3.00
C VAL A 155 7.58 4.78 -4.50
N ASN A 156 8.74 4.96 -5.12
CA ASN A 156 8.88 5.17 -6.55
C ASN A 156 9.87 4.17 -7.13
N LEU A 157 9.61 3.75 -8.37
CA LEU A 157 10.60 3.04 -9.17
C LEU A 157 11.61 4.03 -9.75
N ILE A 158 12.88 3.85 -9.39
CA ILE A 158 14.01 4.62 -9.91
C ILE A 158 14.80 3.72 -10.87
N GLY A 159 15.38 4.30 -11.92
CA GLY A 159 16.11 3.53 -12.93
C GLY A 159 15.21 2.99 -14.04
N HIS A 160 15.66 1.93 -14.72
CA HIS A 160 14.95 1.29 -15.83
C HIS A 160 15.39 -0.16 -16.01
N GLY A 161 14.45 -1.02 -16.45
CA GLY A 161 14.76 -2.41 -16.81
C GLY A 161 15.47 -3.14 -15.68
N ALA A 162 16.51 -3.93 -15.98
CA ALA A 162 17.25 -4.69 -14.97
C ALA A 162 17.92 -3.83 -13.86
N SER A 163 18.14 -2.54 -14.13
CA SER A 163 18.72 -1.61 -13.14
C SER A 163 17.70 -0.88 -12.27
N ALA A 164 16.40 -1.08 -12.52
CA ALA A 164 15.36 -0.43 -11.76
C ALA A 164 15.36 -0.90 -10.29
N ILE A 165 15.05 0.01 -9.36
CA ILE A 165 15.02 -0.24 -7.91
C ILE A 165 13.89 0.54 -7.26
N LEU A 166 13.36 0.03 -6.14
CA LEU A 166 12.39 0.75 -5.33
C LEU A 166 13.10 1.68 -4.34
N GLU A 167 12.68 2.94 -4.32
CA GLU A 167 13.14 3.94 -3.35
C GLU A 167 11.93 4.50 -2.59
N ALA A 168 12.07 4.61 -1.27
CA ALA A 168 11.03 5.15 -0.41
C ALA A 168 11.44 6.47 0.24
N GLN A 169 10.51 7.40 0.28
CA GLN A 169 10.63 8.68 0.95
C GLN A 169 9.42 8.91 1.85
N ILE A 170 9.66 9.42 3.06
CA ILE A 170 8.56 9.85 3.93
C ILE A 170 7.95 11.15 3.41
N ILE A 171 6.61 11.18 3.31
CA ILE A 171 5.86 12.33 2.80
C ILE A 171 4.84 12.88 3.79
N ALA A 172 4.53 12.14 4.87
CA ALA A 172 3.72 12.65 5.97
C ALA A 172 3.97 11.85 7.26
N THR A 173 3.88 12.56 8.38
CA THR A 173 3.91 12.00 9.74
C THR A 173 2.91 12.73 10.60
N PHE A 174 1.97 12.02 11.24
CA PHE A 174 0.98 12.67 12.11
C PHE A 174 0.50 11.72 13.21
N ARG A 175 -0.14 12.28 14.25
CA ARG A 175 -0.81 11.51 15.31
C ARG A 175 -2.31 11.52 15.09
N ARG A 176 -2.98 10.44 15.49
CA ARG A 176 -4.43 10.35 15.56
C ARG A 176 -4.89 9.63 16.82
N ASN A 177 -6.15 9.83 17.20
CA ASN A 177 -6.73 9.13 18.34
C ASN A 177 -6.98 7.64 17.98
N THR A 178 -6.70 6.75 18.93
CA THR A 178 -6.83 5.29 18.80
C THR A 178 -8.28 4.80 18.69
N SER A 179 -9.26 5.67 18.93
CA SER A 179 -10.69 5.35 18.76
C SER A 179 -11.12 5.13 17.28
N THR A 180 -10.17 5.17 16.35
CA THR A 180 -10.44 4.95 14.93
C THR A 180 -10.47 3.45 14.61
N LEU A 181 -11.64 2.92 14.27
CA LEU A 181 -11.80 1.50 13.90
C LEU A 181 -11.42 1.21 12.44
N TRP A 182 -11.62 2.19 11.56
CA TRP A 182 -11.40 2.04 10.11
C TRP A 182 -10.76 3.30 9.53
N HIS A 183 -9.81 3.11 8.62
CA HIS A 183 -9.24 4.21 7.85
C HIS A 183 -9.07 3.79 6.39
N ALA A 184 -8.80 4.74 5.51
CA ALA A 184 -8.41 4.51 4.13
C ALA A 184 -7.55 5.69 3.69
N PHE A 185 -6.70 5.51 2.68
CA PHE A 185 -5.94 6.63 2.15
C PHE A 185 -5.73 6.49 0.64
N ASN A 186 -5.53 7.62 -0.03
CA ASN A 186 -5.31 7.70 -1.47
C ASN A 186 -4.20 8.69 -1.84
N ASP A 187 -4.25 9.28 -3.04
CA ASP A 187 -3.18 10.18 -3.50
C ASP A 187 -2.94 11.41 -2.64
N HIS A 188 -4.00 11.87 -1.99
CA HIS A 188 -4.07 13.17 -1.35
C HIS A 188 -4.62 13.05 0.07
N TYR A 189 -5.56 12.12 0.26
CA TYR A 189 -6.39 12.10 1.44
C TYR A 189 -6.16 10.89 2.32
N PHE A 190 -6.27 11.14 3.61
CA PHE A 190 -6.41 10.16 4.65
C PHE A 190 -7.83 10.28 5.21
N VAL A 191 -8.53 9.15 5.28
CA VAL A 191 -9.91 9.05 5.74
C VAL A 191 -9.91 8.20 7.01
N SER A 192 -10.53 8.69 8.07
CA SER A 192 -10.51 8.08 9.39
C SER A 192 -11.92 8.07 9.97
N ASN A 193 -12.45 6.91 10.32
CA ASN A 193 -13.76 6.78 10.98
C ASN A 193 -13.59 6.47 12.47
N SER A 194 -14.06 7.38 13.32
CA SER A 194 -14.03 7.21 14.78
C SER A 194 -15.30 6.51 15.28
N THR A 195 -15.31 6.04 16.53
CA THR A 195 -16.52 5.53 17.20
C THR A 195 -17.63 6.57 17.39
N ALA A 196 -17.34 7.86 17.22
CA ALA A 196 -18.33 8.94 17.12
C ALA A 196 -18.81 9.07 15.65
N PRO A 197 -20.02 9.63 15.39
CA PRO A 197 -20.65 9.69 14.06
C PRO A 197 -19.99 10.70 13.11
N THR A 198 -18.68 10.71 13.03
CA THR A 198 -17.86 11.69 12.29
C THR A 198 -16.80 10.96 11.48
N LEU A 199 -16.85 11.19 10.17
CA LEU A 199 -15.81 10.81 9.22
C LEU A 199 -14.80 11.96 9.15
N GLY A 200 -13.54 11.66 9.44
CA GLY A 200 -12.45 12.58 9.19
C GLY A 200 -11.89 12.39 7.79
N ILE A 201 -11.80 13.44 6.97
CA ILE A 201 -11.09 13.42 5.68
C ILE A 201 -10.04 14.53 5.73
N PHE A 202 -8.78 14.18 5.49
CA PHE A 202 -7.66 15.11 5.64
C PHE A 202 -6.69 15.00 4.47
N ASP A 203 -6.23 16.13 3.96
CA ASP A 203 -5.07 16.18 3.07
C ASP A 203 -3.81 15.97 3.90
N TYR A 204 -3.19 14.78 3.80
CA TYR A 204 -2.02 14.45 4.62
C TYR A 204 -0.73 15.10 4.09
N ARG A 205 -0.71 15.67 2.87
CA ARG A 205 0.48 16.40 2.37
C ARG A 205 0.70 17.71 3.12
N GLN A 206 -0.36 18.23 3.74
CA GLN A 206 -0.29 19.39 4.63
C GLN A 206 0.20 19.03 6.05
N ALA A 207 0.41 17.73 6.33
CA ALA A 207 0.69 17.20 7.67
C ALA A 207 2.18 16.92 7.96
N MET A 208 3.13 17.38 7.14
CA MET A 208 4.55 17.23 7.46
C MET A 208 4.85 17.87 8.83
N GLU A 209 5.37 17.07 9.76
CA GLU A 209 5.71 17.48 11.15
C GLU A 209 4.50 17.93 12.00
N CYS A 210 3.27 17.64 11.58
CA CYS A 210 2.08 18.04 12.34
C CYS A 210 1.77 17.01 13.44
N PHE A 211 2.07 17.37 14.69
CA PHE A 211 1.91 16.46 15.83
C PHE A 211 0.45 16.25 16.24
N ASP A 212 -0.44 17.19 15.98
CA ASP A 212 -1.87 17.10 16.27
C ASP A 212 -2.65 17.59 15.06
N TYR A 213 -3.04 16.67 14.16
CA TYR A 213 -3.85 17.09 13.02
C TYR A 213 -5.29 17.35 13.53
N PRO A 214 -5.82 18.57 13.38
CA PRO A 214 -7.20 18.83 13.75
C PRO A 214 -8.09 17.96 12.84
N LEU A 215 -8.88 17.09 13.46
CA LEU A 215 -9.95 16.40 12.75
C LEU A 215 -10.92 17.48 12.27
N ILE A 216 -10.78 17.95 11.02
CA ILE A 216 -11.86 18.61 10.28
C ILE A 216 -13.03 17.63 10.30
N GLY A 217 -13.98 17.88 11.19
CA GLY A 217 -15.16 17.05 11.35
C GLY A 217 -16.04 17.17 10.11
N CYS A 218 -15.96 16.20 9.20
CA CYS A 218 -17.08 15.95 8.31
C CYS A 218 -18.09 15.10 9.08
N TYR A 219 -19.22 15.69 9.41
CA TYR A 219 -20.29 15.03 10.14
C TYR A 219 -21.07 14.10 9.20
N THR A 220 -20.52 12.93 8.90
CA THR A 220 -21.27 11.84 8.28
C THR A 220 -21.44 10.70 9.29
N ARG A 221 -22.70 10.46 9.67
CA ARG A 221 -23.11 9.38 10.58
C ARG A 221 -22.86 8.03 9.92
N ALA A 222 -21.76 7.37 10.27
CA ALA A 222 -21.58 5.96 9.99
C ALA A 222 -21.97 5.15 11.24
N HIS A 223 -23.21 4.65 11.30
CA HIS A 223 -23.60 3.66 12.31
C HIS A 223 -23.26 2.25 11.81
N THR A 224 -22.57 1.51 12.67
CA THR A 224 -22.20 0.10 12.52
C THR A 224 -23.41 -0.83 12.59
N LEU A 225 -23.62 -1.68 11.58
CA LEU A 225 -24.08 -3.09 11.68
C LEU A 225 -24.31 -3.71 10.30
N GLU A 226 -24.06 -5.00 10.20
CA GLU A 226 -24.09 -5.93 9.05
C GLU A 226 -25.20 -5.68 8.01
N TYR A 227 -24.98 -4.82 7.01
CA TYR A 227 -25.92 -4.71 5.88
C TYR A 227 -25.20 -4.38 4.58
N HIS A 228 -25.79 -4.80 3.45
CA HIS A 228 -25.27 -4.51 2.12
C HIS A 228 -25.34 -3.00 1.82
N PRO A 229 -24.32 -2.44 1.15
CA PRO A 229 -24.26 -1.01 0.86
C PRO A 229 -25.43 -0.60 -0.04
N THR A 230 -26.15 0.45 0.35
CA THR A 230 -27.39 0.89 -0.33
C THR A 230 -27.21 2.20 -1.07
N GLU A 231 -26.25 3.04 -0.67
CA GLU A 231 -25.94 4.31 -1.32
C GLU A 231 -24.42 4.52 -1.40
N PHE A 232 -23.98 5.10 -2.52
CA PHE A 232 -22.58 5.43 -2.79
C PHE A 232 -22.52 6.91 -3.15
N GLU A 233 -21.64 7.68 -2.52
CA GLU A 233 -21.42 9.09 -2.85
C GLU A 233 -19.93 9.36 -2.93
N PHE A 234 -19.51 10.11 -3.94
CA PHE A 234 -18.17 10.68 -3.93
C PHE A 234 -18.20 11.91 -3.02
N ILE A 235 -17.61 11.80 -1.82
CA ILE A 235 -17.51 12.93 -0.89
C ILE A 235 -16.43 13.92 -1.36
N ASN A 236 -15.48 13.44 -2.17
CA ASN A 236 -14.49 14.25 -2.87
C ASN A 236 -14.02 13.46 -4.10
N GLU A 237 -13.51 14.12 -5.15
CA GLU A 237 -13.18 13.58 -6.49
C GLU A 237 -12.96 12.05 -6.55
N ASP A 238 -12.00 11.53 -5.78
CA ASP A 238 -11.61 10.10 -5.75
C ASP A 238 -11.97 9.34 -4.45
N VAL A 239 -12.75 9.94 -3.56
CA VAL A 239 -13.15 9.37 -2.26
C VAL A 239 -14.62 8.96 -2.32
N LEU A 240 -14.84 7.68 -2.59
CA LEU A 240 -16.16 7.06 -2.55
C LEU A 240 -16.52 6.68 -1.11
N ALA A 241 -17.50 7.36 -0.53
CA ALA A 241 -18.16 6.92 0.68
C ALA A 241 -19.30 5.96 0.35
N VAL A 242 -19.46 5.01 1.27
CA VAL A 242 -20.45 3.95 1.17
C VAL A 242 -21.37 4.11 2.37
N TYR A 243 -22.65 4.38 2.11
CA TYR A 243 -23.68 4.56 3.11
C TYR A 243 -24.56 3.32 3.22
N TYR A 244 -24.98 3.08 4.45
CA TYR A 244 -25.91 2.01 4.80
C TYR A 244 -27.24 2.67 5.21
N ILE A 245 -28.27 2.54 4.38
CA ILE A 245 -29.63 2.98 4.74
C ILE A 245 -30.21 1.95 5.71
N THR A 246 -30.61 2.38 6.90
CA THR A 246 -31.42 1.57 7.79
C THR A 246 -32.89 1.71 7.40
N PRO A 247 -33.62 0.61 7.08
CA PRO A 247 -35.07 0.65 7.08
C PRO A 247 -35.52 0.87 8.52
N SER A 248 -36.30 1.93 8.76
CA SER A 248 -36.87 2.23 10.07
C SER A 248 -37.84 1.12 10.49
N PHE A 249 -37.39 0.14 11.27
CA PHE A 249 -38.30 -0.76 11.98
C PHE A 249 -38.88 -0.01 13.18
N TYR A 250 -40.06 0.57 13.01
CA TYR A 250 -40.89 0.96 14.15
C TYR A 250 -41.31 -0.32 14.88
N ARG A 251 -40.83 -0.53 16.11
CA ARG A 251 -41.50 -1.42 17.05
C ARG A 251 -42.72 -0.69 17.59
N ILE A 252 -43.91 -1.22 17.30
CA ILE A 252 -45.14 -0.97 18.07
C ILE A 252 -45.07 -1.85 19.32
#